data_AF-A0A4R4SQY8-F1
#
_entry.id   AF-A0A4R4SQY8-F1
#
_cell.length_a   1.000
_cell.length_b   1.000
_cell.length_c   1.000
_cell.angle_alpha   90.00
_cell.angle_beta   90.00
_cell.angle_gamma   90.00
#
_symmetry.space_group_name_H-M   'P 1'
#
loop_
_entity.id
_entity.type
_entity.pdbx_description
1 polymer ?
#
loop_
_entity_poly.entity_id
_entity_poly.type
_entity_poly.pdbx_seq_one_letter_code
_entity_poly.pdbx_strand_id
1 'polypeptide(L)' 'MVSRFADWSLSLDPYGGPAIHAAECTTCDEASPGADSRDVPEVWCLRHAARTGHTGFRSTVTTFLRATHLGPLT' A
#
# COMPACT_ATOMS: atom_id res chain seq x y z
N MET A 1 11.41 -9.90 0.21
CA MET A 1 12.65 -9.29 -0.32
C MET A 1 13.31 -8.52 0.80
N VAL A 2 14.63 -8.65 0.98
CA VAL A 2 15.40 -7.91 1.99
C VAL A 2 16.45 -7.09 1.23
N SER A 3 16.51 -5.80 1.53
CA SER A 3 17.53 -4.89 0.98
C SER A 3 18.59 -4.60 2.04
N ARG A 4 19.85 -4.40 1.63
CA ARG A 4 20.97 -4.09 2.54
C ARG A 4 21.71 -2.85 2.08
N PHE A 5 22.17 -2.05 3.03
CA PHE A 5 23.04 -0.89 2.80
C PHE A 5 23.96 -0.72 4.00
N ALA A 6 25.27 -0.86 3.81
CA ALA A 6 26.25 -0.95 4.91
C ALA A 6 25.82 -2.00 5.97
N ASP A 7 25.94 -1.66 7.26
CA ASP A 7 25.50 -2.50 8.39
C ASP A 7 24.00 -2.43 8.65
N TRP A 8 23.17 -2.05 7.68
CA TRP A 8 21.72 -2.00 7.83
C TRP A 8 21.02 -2.94 6.86
N SER A 9 19.94 -3.56 7.34
CA SER A 9 18.97 -4.28 6.51
C SER A 9 17.60 -3.62 6.60
N LEU A 10 16.82 -3.72 5.53
CA LEU A 10 15.42 -3.30 5.47
C LEU A 10 14.55 -4.52 5.15
N SER A 11 13.55 -4.79 6.00
CA SER A 11 12.58 -5.86 5.84
C SER A 11 11.17 -5.37 6.09
N LEU A 12 10.16 -6.23 5.88
CA LEU A 12 8.82 -6.00 6.42
C LEU A 12 8.91 -5.85 7.94
N ASP A 13 8.15 -4.91 8.49
CA ASP A 13 8.06 -4.74 9.93
C ASP A 13 7.15 -5.84 10.53
N PRO A 14 7.66 -6.77 11.37
CA PRO A 14 6.85 -7.81 11.98
C PRO A 14 5.86 -7.30 13.05
N TYR A 15 6.00 -6.04 13.47
CA TYR A 15 5.07 -5.33 14.35
C TYR A 15 4.27 -4.26 13.59
N GLY A 16 4.56 -4.08 12.30
CA GLY A 16 3.72 -3.33 11.40
C GLY A 16 2.45 -4.13 11.11
N GLY A 17 1.31 -3.45 11.09
CA GLY A 17 0.04 -4.10 10.76
C GLY A 17 0.00 -4.67 9.33
N PRO A 18 -1.15 -5.21 8.90
CA PRO A 18 -1.32 -5.65 7.52
C PRO A 18 -1.12 -4.49 6.53
N ALA A 19 -0.83 -4.83 5.27
CA ALA A 19 -0.75 -3.83 4.21
C ALA A 19 -2.10 -3.10 4.06
N ILE A 20 -2.05 -1.81 3.79
CA ILE A 20 -3.24 -0.98 3.57
C ILE A 20 -3.38 -0.72 2.07
N HIS A 21 -4.49 -1.18 1.52
CA HIS A 21 -4.86 -1.02 0.12
C HIS A 21 -5.84 0.16 -0.03
N ALA A 22 -5.58 1.01 -1.01
CA ALA A 22 -6.50 2.07 -1.42
C ALA A 22 -6.48 2.23 -2.95
N ALA A 23 -7.51 2.85 -3.49
CA ALA A 23 -7.58 3.23 -4.88
C ALA A 23 -8.08 4.66 -5.04
N GLU A 24 -7.72 5.30 -6.15
CA GLU A 24 -8.15 6.65 -6.51
C GLU A 24 -8.50 6.69 -7.98
N CYS A 25 -9.59 7.38 -8.32
CA CYS A 25 -9.98 7.62 -9.71
C CYS A 25 -9.05 8.65 -10.34
N THR A 26 -8.40 8.32 -11.44
CA THR A 26 -7.45 9.24 -12.11
C THR A 26 -8.13 10.30 -12.99
N THR A 27 -9.46 10.38 -12.95
CA THR A 27 -10.26 11.37 -13.71
C THR A 27 -10.85 12.43 -12.79
N CYS A 28 -11.26 12.06 -11.57
CA CYS A 28 -11.96 12.96 -10.65
C CYS A 28 -11.39 12.96 -9.23
N ASP A 29 -10.29 12.24 -8.99
CA ASP A 29 -9.54 12.18 -7.73
C ASP A 29 -10.34 11.70 -6.50
N GLU A 30 -11.54 11.15 -6.69
CA GLU A 30 -12.28 10.45 -5.63
C GLU A 30 -11.49 9.20 -5.23
N ALA A 31 -11.41 8.91 -3.94
CA ALA A 31 -10.65 7.80 -3.40
C ALA A 31 -11.52 6.81 -2.63
N SER A 32 -11.14 5.53 -2.68
CA SER A 32 -11.70 4.49 -1.83
C SER A 32 -11.24 4.70 -0.38
N PRO A 33 -12.00 4.20 0.62
CA PRO A 33 -11.42 3.98 1.94
C PRO A 33 -10.23 3.02 1.86
N GLY A 34 -9.27 3.19 2.78
CA GLY A 34 -8.18 2.23 2.97
C GLY A 34 -8.69 0.95 3.63
N ALA A 35 -8.19 -0.20 3.22
CA ALA A 35 -8.56 -1.51 3.76
C ALA A 35 -7.36 -2.45 3.89
N ASP A 36 -7.45 -3.45 4.76
CA ASP A 36 -6.45 -4.51 4.91
C ASP A 36 -6.50 -5.58 3.80
N SER A 37 -7.48 -5.47 2.90
CA SER A 37 -7.65 -6.32 1.73
C SER A 37 -7.82 -5.49 0.46
N ARG A 38 -7.38 -6.05 -0.67
CA ARG A 38 -7.50 -5.40 -1.98
C ARG A 38 -8.94 -5.38 -2.50
N ASP A 39 -9.79 -6.28 -2.02
CA ASP A 39 -11.17 -6.45 -2.49
C ASP A 39 -12.01 -5.19 -2.29
N VAL A 40 -11.82 -4.47 -1.17
CA VAL A 40 -12.60 -3.27 -0.86
C VAL A 40 -12.32 -2.13 -1.86
N PRO A 41 -11.05 -1.73 -2.11
CA PRO A 41 -10.73 -0.78 -3.17
C PRO A 41 -11.14 -1.23 -4.58
N GLU A 42 -11.02 -2.52 -4.91
CA GLU A 42 -11.40 -3.04 -6.23
C GLU A 42 -12.92 -2.95 -6.46
N VAL A 43 -13.71 -3.36 -5.48
CA VAL A 43 -15.17 -3.21 -5.51
C VAL A 43 -15.57 -1.73 -5.60
N TRP A 44 -14.85 -0.85 -4.90
CA TRP A 44 -15.06 0.59 -5.01
C TRP A 44 -14.80 1.07 -6.45
N CYS A 45 -13.70 0.65 -7.10
CA CYS A 45 -13.39 1.02 -8.49
C CYS A 45 -14.50 0.57 -9.45
N LEU A 46 -14.96 -0.68 -9.34
CA LEU A 46 -16.03 -1.22 -10.19
C LEU A 46 -17.35 -0.45 -10.01
N ARG A 47 -17.72 -0.14 -8.77
CA ARG A 47 -18.91 0.67 -8.46
C ARG A 47 -18.77 2.10 -8.97
N HIS A 48 -17.57 2.68 -8.87
CA HIS A 48 -17.27 4.02 -9.37
C HIS A 48 -17.39 4.10 -10.89
N ALA A 49 -16.79 3.14 -11.60
CA ALA A 49 -16.89 3.02 -13.05
C ALA A 49 -18.35 2.87 -13.51
N ALA A 50 -19.12 2.01 -12.85
CA ALA A 50 -20.54 1.81 -13.17
C ALA A 50 -21.38 3.08 -12.95
N ARG A 51 -21.05 3.89 -11.93
CA ARG A 51 -21.78 5.11 -11.58
C ARG A 51 -21.41 6.32 -12.44
N THR A 52 -20.15 6.43 -12.84
CA THR A 52 -19.59 7.67 -13.41
C THR A 52 -19.10 7.52 -14.85
N GLY A 53 -18.82 6.29 -15.31
CA GLY A 53 -18.15 6.01 -16.57
C GLY A 53 -16.63 6.22 -16.53
N HIS A 54 -16.03 6.62 -15.39
CA HIS A 54 -14.59 6.75 -15.27
C HIS A 54 -13.92 5.38 -15.14
N THR A 55 -12.93 5.09 -15.99
CA THR A 55 -12.31 3.75 -16.07
C THR A 55 -10.84 3.72 -15.66
N GLY A 56 -10.23 4.88 -15.39
CA GLY A 56 -8.85 4.99 -14.91
C GLY A 56 -8.78 5.01 -13.38
N PHE A 57 -7.95 4.13 -12.82
CA PHE A 57 -7.74 4.02 -11.37
C PHE A 57 -6.27 3.82 -11.03
N ARG A 58 -5.80 4.51 -9.97
CA ARG A 58 -4.50 4.32 -9.34
C ARG A 58 -4.68 3.47 -8.10
N SER A 59 -3.91 2.38 -7.97
CA SER A 59 -3.84 1.61 -6.72
C SER A 59 -2.66 2.07 -5.89
N THR A 60 -2.88 2.22 -4.58
CA THR A 60 -1.84 2.47 -3.58
C THR A 60 -1.83 1.32 -2.58
N VAL A 61 -0.64 0.75 -2.34
CA VAL A 61 -0.42 -0.27 -1.31
C VAL A 61 0.61 0.27 -0.33
N THR A 62 0.20 0.44 0.92
CA THR A 62 1.08 0.89 2.00
C THR A 62 1.49 -0.30 2.84
N THR A 63 2.81 -0.50 2.96
CA THR A 63 3.38 -1.58 3.76
C THR A 63 4.40 -1.02 4.73
N PHE A 64 4.46 -1.58 5.93
CA PHE A 64 5.37 -1.15 6.97
C PHE A 64 6.73 -1.85 6.83
N LEU A 65 7.80 -1.07 6.89
CA LEU A 65 9.17 -1.55 6.78
C LEU A 65 9.95 -1.24 8.06
N ARG A 66 10.87 -2.14 8.40
CA ARG A 66 11.75 -2.00 9.55
C ARG A 66 13.21 -2.05 9.11
N ALA A 67 13.96 -1.04 9.53
CA ALA A 67 15.41 -1.05 9.43
C ALA A 67 16.03 -1.72 10.66
N THR A 68 16.98 -2.62 10.43
CA THR A 68 17.69 -3.34 11.49
C THR A 68 19.19 -3.21 11.28
N HIS A 69 19.92 -2.75 12.30
CA HIS A 69 21.38 -2.73 12.32
C HIS A 69 21.92 -4.16 12.49
N LEU A 70 22.96 -4.48 11.73
CA LEU A 70 23.56 -5.80 11.62
C LEU A 70 24.89 -5.90 12.36
N GLY A 71 25.45 -4.77 12.80
CA GLY A 71 26.65 -4.70 13.63
C GLY A 71 26.33 -4.48 15.12
N PRO A 72 27.34 -4.54 16.01
CA PRO A 72 27.17 -4.18 17.41
C PRO A 72 26.63 -2.74 17.51
N LEU A 73 25.66 -2.54 18.41
CA LEU A 73 25.23 -1.20 18.82
C LEU A 73 26.43 -0.58 19.54
N THR A 74 27.20 0.25 18.83
CA THR A 74 28.30 1.03 19.42
C THR A 74 27.78 2.37 19.90
#